data_AF-A0A925X3W4-F1
#
_entry.id   AF-A0A925X3W4-F1
#
_cell.length_a   1.000
_cell.length_b   1.000
_cell.length_c   1.000
_cell.angle_alpha   90.00
_cell.angle_beta   90.00
_cell.angle_gamma   90.00
#
_symmetry.space_group_name_H-M   'P 1'
#
loop_
_entity.id
_entity.type
_entity.pdbx_description
1 polymer ?
#
loop_
_entity_poly.entity_id
_entity_poly.type
_entity_poly.pdbx_seq_one_letter_code
_entity_poly.pdbx_strand_id
1 'polypeptide(L)'
;MSPAFMKSIESLEARRLLSATLRGHTLRVAGDADTDNTIIVSPSDAGDQVQVNLDLEAAQFFTLADVRRIIVSGRNGDDTLTIDESRGGFGKILVYLDGGEGKDIINAGLERNFISGGRGDDQITDAGGNNWVDGGDGIDNIVTGDGNDWISGGRGNDFLDAFSGRNVIWGGLGDDWLGSGSGNDFLDGGRGNDKLISNGGNDRLWGGAGNDTLEAGDGNDRLRAGRGDDQLFGGEGDDTLTGSAAADLIDGGNGDNTIRDTDR
;
A
#
# COMPACT_ATOMS: atom_id res chain seq x y z
N MET A 1 36.66 50.98 10.59
CA MET A 1 36.74 50.07 9.43
C MET A 1 36.72 48.64 9.95
N SER A 2 35.94 47.80 9.29
CA SER A 2 35.42 46.49 9.71
C SER A 2 36.43 45.34 9.59
N PRO A 3 36.18 44.22 10.28
CA PRO A 3 36.89 42.95 10.07
C PRO A 3 36.29 42.19 8.89
N ALA A 4 37.11 41.71 7.95
CA ALA A 4 36.70 40.79 6.90
C ALA A 4 37.89 39.98 6.41
N PHE A 5 37.86 38.66 6.59
CA PHE A 5 38.39 37.70 5.62
C PHE A 5 37.73 36.32 5.79
N MET A 6 36.39 36.30 5.79
CA MET A 6 35.66 35.17 5.20
C MET A 6 35.60 35.44 3.69
N LYS A 7 36.42 34.73 2.91
CA LYS A 7 36.28 34.72 1.45
C LYS A 7 35.37 33.55 1.05
N SER A 8 34.14 33.90 0.64
CA SER A 8 33.49 33.22 -0.46
C SER A 8 34.27 33.48 -1.76
N ILE A 9 34.10 32.58 -2.74
CA ILE A 9 34.30 32.65 -4.20
C ILE A 9 34.46 31.17 -4.61
N GLU A 10 33.38 30.45 -4.95
CA GLU A 10 32.80 30.39 -6.31
C GLU A 10 33.86 30.10 -7.39
N SER A 11 33.99 28.83 -7.78
CA SER A 11 34.53 28.44 -9.10
C SER A 11 34.34 26.94 -9.37
N LEU A 12 33.60 26.66 -10.44
CA LEU A 12 33.37 25.39 -11.16
C LEU A 12 32.24 24.44 -10.69
N GLU A 13 31.11 24.66 -11.38
CA GLU A 13 30.15 23.69 -11.96
C GLU A 13 29.02 23.17 -11.05
N ALA A 14 27.95 23.97 -11.02
CA ALA A 14 26.54 23.59 -10.94
C ALA A 14 26.22 22.39 -10.03
N ARG A 15 26.16 22.65 -8.72
CA ARG A 15 25.48 21.79 -7.75
C ARG A 15 23.97 21.84 -8.05
N ARG A 16 23.42 20.75 -8.58
CA ARG A 16 22.05 20.60 -9.09
C ARG A 16 21.16 20.01 -7.99
N LEU A 17 20.14 20.75 -7.55
CA LEU A 17 19.30 20.41 -6.41
C LEU A 17 18.01 19.69 -6.85
N LEU A 18 17.78 18.50 -6.30
CA LEU A 18 16.44 17.96 -6.02
C LEU A 18 16.01 18.56 -4.67
N SER A 19 14.82 19.16 -4.56
CA SER A 19 14.35 19.74 -3.30
C SER A 19 13.38 18.80 -2.59
N ALA A 20 13.84 18.12 -1.55
CA ALA A 20 12.97 17.60 -0.50
C ALA A 20 12.73 18.73 0.52
N THR A 21 11.48 18.95 0.92
CA THR A 21 11.13 20.00 1.88
C THR A 21 10.65 19.35 3.17
N LEU A 22 11.44 19.47 4.24
CA LEU A 22 10.99 19.24 5.61
C LEU A 22 10.63 20.61 6.21
N ARG A 23 9.45 20.78 6.81
CA ARG A 23 9.18 22.00 7.60
C ARG A 23 9.90 21.90 8.95
N GLY A 24 11.17 22.32 8.97
CA GLY A 24 11.98 22.42 10.20
C GLY A 24 13.47 22.49 9.93
N HIS A 25 13.97 21.69 8.96
CA HIS A 25 15.37 21.68 8.53
C HIS A 25 15.49 21.24 7.06
N THR A 26 16.17 22.01 6.21
CA THR A 26 16.48 21.59 4.84
C THR A 26 17.43 20.40 4.86
N LEU A 27 16.96 19.20 4.51
CA LEU A 27 17.86 18.06 4.35
C LEU A 27 18.71 18.27 3.09
N ARG A 28 20.03 18.16 3.26
CA ARG A 28 20.95 18.08 2.14
C ARG A 28 20.72 16.72 1.47
N VAL A 29 20.15 16.74 0.26
CA VAL A 29 20.26 15.61 -0.68
C VAL A 29 21.75 15.36 -0.88
N ALA A 30 22.29 14.32 -0.23
CA ALA A 30 23.61 13.79 -0.53
C ALA A 30 23.50 12.99 -1.83
N GLY A 31 23.19 13.68 -2.92
CA GLY A 31 23.30 13.16 -4.27
C GLY A 31 24.72 13.45 -4.75
N ASP A 32 25.68 12.62 -4.39
CA ASP A 32 26.26 11.89 -5.50
C ASP A 32 25.21 10.81 -5.74
N ALA A 33 24.62 10.79 -6.94
CA ALA A 33 24.14 9.51 -7.41
C ALA A 33 25.35 8.59 -7.25
N ASP A 34 25.30 7.66 -6.30
CA ASP A 34 26.20 6.51 -6.38
C ASP A 34 25.99 5.90 -7.78
N THR A 35 26.85 4.98 -8.24
CA THR A 35 26.78 4.42 -9.61
C THR A 35 25.41 3.83 -10.04
N ASP A 36 24.45 3.78 -9.12
CA ASP A 36 23.13 3.19 -9.20
C ASP A 36 21.94 4.19 -9.23
N ASN A 37 22.17 5.51 -9.23
CA ASN A 37 21.12 6.54 -9.36
C ASN A 37 19.95 6.43 -8.34
N THR A 38 20.29 6.44 -7.04
CA THR A 38 19.33 6.31 -5.92
C THR A 38 19.27 7.59 -5.07
N ILE A 39 18.07 7.98 -4.61
CA ILE A 39 17.83 9.07 -3.64
C ILE A 39 17.46 8.45 -2.29
N ILE A 40 18.10 8.88 -1.20
CA ILE A 40 17.81 8.40 0.17
C ILE A 40 17.44 9.59 1.06
N VAL A 41 16.31 9.49 1.73
CA VAL A 41 15.82 10.44 2.74
C VAL A 41 15.59 9.67 4.04
N SER A 42 16.27 10.06 5.11
CA SER A 42 16.11 9.44 6.42
C SER A 42 16.27 10.55 7.47
N PRO A 43 15.18 11.07 8.02
CA PRO A 43 15.23 12.10 9.04
C PRO A 43 15.67 11.46 10.38
N SER A 44 15.97 12.28 11.38
CA SER A 44 16.79 11.86 12.54
C SER A 44 16.00 11.67 13.83
N ASP A 45 14.78 12.20 13.92
CA ASP A 45 14.08 12.36 15.18
C ASP A 45 12.61 11.92 15.06
N ALA A 46 11.95 11.72 16.20
CA ALA A 46 10.55 11.28 16.22
C ALA A 46 9.59 12.42 15.88
N GLY A 47 8.58 12.15 15.04
CA GLY A 47 7.55 13.13 14.69
C GLY A 47 7.86 13.91 13.41
N ASP A 48 8.63 13.34 12.50
CA ASP A 48 9.18 14.02 11.33
C ASP A 48 8.19 14.02 10.16
N GLN A 49 7.99 15.19 9.54
CA GLN A 49 7.21 15.33 8.31
C GLN A 49 8.13 15.43 7.09
N VAL A 50 8.21 14.35 6.33
CA VAL A 50 9.02 14.20 5.12
C VAL A 50 8.17 14.32 3.86
N GLN A 51 8.40 15.38 3.08
CA GLN A 51 7.82 15.54 1.75
C GLN A 51 8.91 15.54 0.67
N VAL A 52 8.80 14.59 -0.27
CA VAL A 52 9.63 14.50 -1.48
C VAL A 52 8.79 14.93 -2.67
N ASN A 53 9.11 16.12 -3.22
CA ASN A 53 8.45 16.64 -4.41
C ASN A 53 9.24 16.25 -5.65
N LEU A 54 8.58 15.59 -6.61
CA LEU A 54 9.16 15.24 -7.90
C LEU A 54 8.67 16.22 -8.97
N ASP A 55 9.12 17.49 -8.90
CA ASP A 55 8.69 18.55 -9.83
C ASP A 55 9.43 18.51 -11.18
N LEU A 56 8.68 18.39 -12.27
CA LEU A 56 9.12 18.66 -13.66
C LEU A 56 8.79 20.10 -14.07
N GLU A 57 9.49 21.11 -13.54
CA GLU A 57 9.52 22.43 -14.20
C GLU A 57 10.94 23.00 -14.33
N ALA A 58 11.46 22.89 -15.56
CA ALA A 58 12.48 23.73 -16.17
C ALA A 58 13.86 23.85 -15.51
N ALA A 59 14.38 22.79 -14.88
CA ALA A 59 15.83 22.62 -14.85
C ALA A 59 16.25 22.00 -16.20
N GLN A 60 16.79 22.81 -17.11
CA GLN A 60 17.28 22.40 -18.45
C GLN A 60 18.38 21.29 -18.43
N PHE A 61 18.70 20.68 -17.29
CA PHE A 61 19.89 19.86 -17.09
C PHE A 61 19.75 18.68 -16.11
N PHE A 62 18.53 18.30 -15.71
CA PHE A 62 18.25 17.00 -15.05
C PHE A 62 16.89 16.49 -15.51
N THR A 63 16.87 15.30 -16.10
CA THR A 63 15.65 14.53 -16.30
C THR A 63 15.59 13.49 -15.20
N LEU A 64 14.42 13.20 -14.64
CA LEU A 64 14.21 12.02 -13.79
C LEU A 64 14.49 10.69 -14.53
N ALA A 65 14.91 10.75 -15.80
CA ALA A 65 15.22 9.62 -16.66
C ALA A 65 16.34 8.72 -16.13
N ASP A 66 17.23 9.24 -15.27
CA ASP A 66 18.34 8.47 -14.71
C ASP A 66 18.02 7.91 -13.32
N VAL A 67 17.10 8.50 -12.55
CA VAL A 67 16.73 8.01 -11.21
C VAL A 67 16.09 6.63 -11.34
N ARG A 68 16.57 5.68 -10.55
CA ARG A 68 16.02 4.31 -10.51
C ARG A 68 15.30 4.02 -9.22
N ARG A 69 15.72 4.64 -8.12
CA ARG A 69 15.16 4.38 -6.79
C ARG A 69 15.06 5.63 -5.93
N ILE A 70 14.00 5.69 -5.13
CA ILE A 70 13.81 6.64 -4.03
C ILE A 70 13.57 5.82 -2.78
N ILE A 71 14.24 6.15 -1.68
CA ILE A 71 14.08 5.49 -0.38
C ILE A 71 13.78 6.57 0.65
N VAL A 72 12.68 6.43 1.38
CA VAL A 72 12.27 7.28 2.49
C VAL A 72 11.98 6.41 3.70
N SER A 73 12.53 6.73 4.86
CA SER A 73 12.33 5.97 6.11
C SER A 73 12.07 6.93 7.26
N GLY A 74 10.99 6.76 8.02
CA GLY A 74 10.61 7.55 9.20
C GLY A 74 11.38 7.16 10.46
N ARG A 75 11.50 5.84 10.70
CA ARG A 75 12.22 5.17 11.79
C ARG A 75 11.44 5.06 13.09
N ASN A 76 11.40 6.11 13.92
CA ASN A 76 10.78 6.03 15.25
C ASN A 76 9.86 7.23 15.44
N GLY A 77 8.72 7.03 16.10
CA GLY A 77 7.72 8.07 16.31
C GLY A 77 6.79 8.27 15.11
N ASP A 78 5.75 9.06 15.32
CA ASP A 78 4.68 9.26 14.34
C ASP A 78 5.13 10.17 13.19
N ASP A 79 5.44 9.61 12.04
CA ASP A 79 6.02 10.30 10.89
C ASP A 79 4.99 10.54 9.76
N THR A 80 5.27 11.50 8.88
CA THR A 80 4.49 11.69 7.64
C THR A 80 5.41 11.61 6.44
N LEU A 81 5.26 10.60 5.60
CA LEU A 81 6.04 10.40 4.39
C LEU A 81 5.17 10.70 3.17
N THR A 82 5.61 11.56 2.26
CA THR A 82 4.83 11.92 1.07
C THR A 82 5.70 11.98 -0.18
N ILE A 83 5.30 11.25 -1.22
CA ILE A 83 5.81 11.39 -2.58
C ILE A 83 4.75 12.12 -3.42
N ASP A 84 5.04 13.36 -3.81
CA ASP A 84 4.14 14.14 -4.67
C ASP A 84 4.53 13.99 -6.13
N GLU A 85 3.65 13.34 -6.91
CA GLU A 85 3.76 13.14 -8.35
C GLU A 85 2.62 13.80 -9.14
N SER A 86 2.06 14.90 -8.61
CA SER A 86 0.90 15.63 -9.16
C SER A 86 1.03 16.10 -10.62
N ARG A 87 2.19 15.91 -11.26
CA ARG A 87 2.46 16.25 -12.67
C ARG A 87 2.72 15.04 -13.58
N GLY A 88 2.48 13.81 -13.09
CA GLY A 88 2.51 12.56 -13.85
C GLY A 88 3.67 11.63 -13.46
N GLY A 89 3.41 10.32 -13.51
CA GLY A 89 4.38 9.27 -13.20
C GLY A 89 5.57 9.19 -14.18
N PHE A 90 6.69 8.70 -13.69
CA PHE A 90 7.99 8.57 -14.35
C PHE A 90 8.22 7.18 -14.98
N GLY A 91 7.34 6.21 -14.70
CA GLY A 91 7.23 4.87 -15.28
C GLY A 91 8.43 3.94 -15.07
N LYS A 92 9.39 4.32 -14.22
CA LYS A 92 10.70 3.62 -14.05
C LYS A 92 11.33 3.78 -12.68
N ILE A 93 10.71 4.50 -11.75
CA ILE A 93 11.28 4.74 -10.43
C ILE A 93 10.67 3.73 -9.46
N LEU A 94 11.51 3.03 -8.71
CA LEU A 94 11.06 2.21 -7.58
C LEU A 94 11.13 3.07 -6.33
N VAL A 95 9.98 3.28 -5.68
CA VAL A 95 9.93 4.03 -4.43
C VAL A 95 9.85 3.03 -3.27
N TYR A 96 10.65 3.27 -2.24
CA TYR A 96 10.61 2.54 -0.97
C TYR A 96 10.23 3.52 0.13
N LEU A 97 9.15 3.23 0.85
CA LEU A 97 8.65 4.01 1.99
C LEU A 97 8.59 3.07 3.20
N ASP A 98 9.12 3.51 4.33
CA ASP A 98 9.17 2.73 5.57
C ASP A 98 8.81 3.66 6.73
N GLY A 99 7.64 3.50 7.33
CA GLY A 99 7.17 4.29 8.47
C GLY A 99 8.08 4.09 9.68
N GLY A 100 8.13 2.86 10.17
CA GLY A 100 9.04 2.44 11.24
C GLY A 100 8.27 2.08 12.51
N GLU A 101 8.56 2.73 13.63
CA GLU A 101 7.71 2.65 14.84
C GLU A 101 6.91 3.94 14.95
N GLY A 102 5.64 3.88 15.35
CA GLY A 102 4.81 5.07 15.50
C GLY A 102 3.50 4.92 14.75
N LYS A 103 2.69 5.96 14.77
CA LYS A 103 1.51 6.06 13.91
C LYS A 103 1.85 6.90 12.71
N ASP A 104 2.10 6.25 11.59
CA ASP A 104 2.65 6.91 10.42
C ASP A 104 1.58 7.26 9.40
N ILE A 105 1.82 8.33 8.64
CA ILE A 105 1.02 8.69 7.47
C ILE A 105 1.90 8.58 6.24
N ILE A 106 1.61 7.63 5.36
CA ILE A 106 2.36 7.40 4.13
C ILE A 106 1.47 7.70 2.92
N ASN A 107 1.86 8.70 2.14
CA ASN A 107 1.20 9.07 0.88
C ASN A 107 2.15 8.78 -0.29
N ALA A 108 1.91 7.70 -1.02
CA ALA A 108 2.70 7.28 -2.16
C ALA A 108 2.13 7.79 -3.49
N GLY A 109 3.00 7.84 -4.51
CA GLY A 109 2.68 8.37 -5.84
C GLY A 109 2.01 7.37 -6.77
N LEU A 110 2.19 7.56 -8.08
CA LEU A 110 1.65 6.72 -9.16
C LEU A 110 2.64 5.64 -9.62
N GLU A 111 3.89 5.71 -9.17
CA GLU A 111 4.93 4.74 -9.48
C GLU A 111 4.71 3.39 -8.80
N ARG A 112 5.60 2.43 -9.09
CA ARG A 112 5.66 1.20 -8.31
C ARG A 112 6.30 1.48 -6.95
N ASN A 113 5.49 1.36 -5.90
CA ASN A 113 5.88 1.61 -4.53
C ASN A 113 6.05 0.29 -3.75
N PHE A 114 7.04 0.29 -2.85
CA PHE A 114 7.25 -0.70 -1.80
C PHE A 114 7.09 0.03 -0.48
N ILE A 115 6.02 -0.27 0.24
CA ILE A 115 5.60 0.46 1.42
C ILE A 115 5.54 -0.49 2.62
N SER A 116 6.12 -0.06 3.74
CA SER A 116 5.98 -0.70 5.04
C SER A 116 5.48 0.35 6.04
N GLY A 117 4.38 0.09 6.75
CA GLY A 117 3.95 0.90 7.89
C GLY A 117 4.89 0.67 9.07
N GLY A 118 4.99 -0.57 9.52
CA GLY A 118 5.93 -1.00 10.54
C GLY A 118 5.24 -1.39 11.83
N ARG A 119 5.46 -0.66 12.92
CA ARG A 119 4.75 -0.82 14.20
C ARG A 119 3.93 0.41 14.50
N GLY A 120 2.71 0.19 14.93
CA GLY A 120 1.74 1.20 15.34
C GLY A 120 0.58 1.24 14.37
N ASP A 121 -0.35 2.15 14.60
CA ASP A 121 -1.57 2.21 13.80
C ASP A 121 -1.32 3.16 12.63
N ASP A 122 -1.08 2.63 11.43
CA ASP A 122 -0.60 3.40 10.28
C ASP A 122 -1.72 3.75 9.29
N GLN A 123 -1.56 4.89 8.60
CA GLN A 123 -2.41 5.31 7.50
C GLN A 123 -1.60 5.35 6.21
N ILE A 124 -1.92 4.46 5.27
CA ILE A 124 -1.22 4.32 4.00
C ILE A 124 -2.20 4.64 2.86
N THR A 125 -1.83 5.58 2.00
CA THR A 125 -2.57 5.91 0.78
C THR A 125 -1.63 5.89 -0.41
N ASP A 126 -1.95 5.07 -1.40
CA ASP A 126 -1.19 4.92 -2.64
C ASP A 126 -2.08 5.29 -3.84
N ALA A 127 -1.57 6.09 -4.77
CA ALA A 127 -2.40 6.66 -5.84
C ALA A 127 -2.54 5.75 -7.08
N GLY A 128 -1.77 4.65 -7.18
CA GLY A 128 -1.82 3.68 -8.26
C GLY A 128 -0.47 3.03 -8.53
N GLY A 129 -0.37 2.26 -9.61
CA GLY A 129 0.85 1.47 -9.90
C GLY A 129 0.68 0.02 -9.47
N ASN A 130 1.72 -0.80 -9.59
CA ASN A 130 1.66 -2.21 -9.14
C ASN A 130 2.49 -2.33 -7.87
N ASN A 131 1.85 -2.19 -6.71
CA ASN A 131 2.52 -1.90 -5.46
C ASN A 131 2.71 -3.14 -4.59
N TRP A 132 3.63 -3.01 -3.64
CA TRP A 132 3.75 -3.92 -2.50
C TRP A 132 3.57 -3.09 -1.25
N VAL A 133 2.56 -3.41 -0.45
CA VAL A 133 2.21 -2.66 0.76
C VAL A 133 2.05 -3.64 1.92
N ASP A 134 2.72 -3.35 3.04
CA ASP A 134 2.65 -4.10 4.29
C ASP A 134 2.35 -3.12 5.43
N GLY A 135 1.24 -3.32 6.15
CA GLY A 135 0.85 -2.51 7.31
C GLY A 135 1.79 -2.77 8.48
N GLY A 136 1.80 -4.01 8.96
CA GLY A 136 2.76 -4.49 9.95
C GLY A 136 2.09 -4.89 11.27
N ASP A 137 2.50 -4.27 12.38
CA ASP A 137 1.87 -4.46 13.69
C ASP A 137 1.03 -3.24 14.03
N GLY A 138 -0.24 -3.39 14.39
CA GLY A 138 -1.12 -2.29 14.79
C GLY A 138 -2.40 -2.28 13.96
N ILE A 139 -3.31 -1.35 14.20
CA ILE A 139 -4.53 -1.22 13.39
C ILE A 139 -4.23 -0.32 12.21
N ASP A 140 -4.13 -0.91 11.02
CA ASP A 140 -3.70 -0.20 9.82
C ASP A 140 -4.88 0.15 8.91
N ASN A 141 -4.78 1.30 8.24
CA ASN A 141 -5.70 1.74 7.20
C ASN A 141 -4.94 1.93 5.90
N ILE A 142 -5.13 0.99 4.97
CA ILE A 142 -4.40 0.90 3.71
C ILE A 142 -5.39 1.07 2.56
N VAL A 143 -5.18 2.12 1.76
CA VAL A 143 -5.95 2.36 0.54
C VAL A 143 -4.98 2.44 -0.64
N THR A 144 -5.08 1.53 -1.61
CA THR A 144 -4.27 1.57 -2.84
C THR A 144 -5.12 1.93 -4.04
N GLY A 145 -4.48 2.57 -5.02
CA GLY A 145 -5.10 3.05 -6.25
C GLY A 145 -5.38 1.95 -7.27
N ASP A 146 -5.37 2.34 -8.55
CA ASP A 146 -5.46 1.39 -9.66
C ASP A 146 -4.12 0.66 -9.87
N GLY A 147 -4.21 -0.63 -10.16
CA GLY A 147 -3.10 -1.49 -10.58
C GLY A 147 -3.13 -2.85 -9.91
N ASN A 148 -2.11 -3.67 -10.13
CA ASN A 148 -2.05 -5.01 -9.55
C ASN A 148 -1.23 -4.95 -8.27
N ASP A 149 -1.93 -4.80 -7.15
CA ASP A 149 -1.30 -4.59 -5.85
C ASP A 149 -1.15 -5.89 -5.05
N TRP A 150 -0.15 -5.89 -4.18
CA TRP A 150 0.07 -6.91 -3.15
C TRP A 150 0.00 -6.21 -1.79
N ILE A 151 -1.01 -6.54 -0.98
CA ILE A 151 -1.34 -5.83 0.25
C ILE A 151 -1.41 -6.82 1.42
N SER A 152 -0.76 -6.50 2.54
CA SER A 152 -0.78 -7.25 3.79
C SER A 152 -1.13 -6.31 4.94
N GLY A 153 -2.16 -6.61 5.73
CA GLY A 153 -2.50 -5.88 6.96
C GLY A 153 -1.51 -6.22 8.07
N GLY A 154 -1.41 -7.50 8.42
CA GLY A 154 -0.40 -8.01 9.35
C GLY A 154 -1.01 -8.42 10.69
N ARG A 155 -0.71 -7.69 11.76
CA ARG A 155 -1.34 -7.91 13.08
C ARG A 155 -2.19 -6.71 13.44
N GLY A 156 -3.48 -6.90 13.60
CA GLY A 156 -4.39 -5.83 13.95
C GLY A 156 -5.76 -6.11 13.39
N ASN A 157 -6.67 -5.18 13.60
CA ASN A 157 -7.95 -5.22 12.94
C ASN A 157 -7.89 -4.20 11.80
N ASP A 158 -7.46 -4.65 10.63
CA ASP A 158 -7.00 -3.78 9.57
C ASP A 158 -8.13 -3.43 8.59
N PHE A 159 -8.00 -2.27 7.93
CA PHE A 159 -8.85 -1.87 6.81
C PHE A 159 -7.99 -1.78 5.55
N LEU A 160 -8.28 -2.65 4.58
CA LEU A 160 -7.53 -2.79 3.34
C LEU A 160 -8.47 -2.58 2.15
N ASP A 161 -8.30 -1.51 1.37
CA ASP A 161 -9.16 -1.20 0.21
C ASP A 161 -8.31 -0.93 -1.04
N ALA A 162 -8.39 -1.82 -2.01
CA ALA A 162 -7.80 -1.65 -3.33
C ALA A 162 -8.87 -1.28 -4.37
N PHE A 163 -8.50 -0.51 -5.40
CA PHE A 163 -9.41 -0.17 -6.50
C PHE A 163 -9.29 -1.17 -7.66
N SER A 164 -9.04 -0.72 -8.89
CA SER A 164 -9.06 -1.63 -10.04
C SER A 164 -7.73 -2.35 -10.23
N GLY A 165 -7.76 -3.52 -10.87
CA GLY A 165 -6.58 -4.31 -11.21
C GLY A 165 -6.64 -5.71 -10.59
N ARG A 166 -5.59 -6.52 -10.76
CA ARG A 166 -5.53 -7.86 -10.17
C ARG A 166 -4.77 -7.80 -8.85
N ASN A 167 -5.52 -7.69 -7.77
CA ASN A 167 -5.02 -7.49 -6.42
C ASN A 167 -4.84 -8.82 -5.67
N VAL A 168 -3.90 -8.82 -4.74
CA VAL A 168 -3.70 -9.91 -3.79
C VAL A 168 -3.62 -9.31 -2.39
N ILE A 169 -4.58 -9.64 -1.55
CA ILE A 169 -4.79 -8.99 -0.24
C ILE A 169 -4.82 -10.05 0.86
N TRP A 170 -4.03 -9.85 1.91
CA TRP A 170 -4.06 -10.64 3.14
C TRP A 170 -4.41 -9.74 4.33
N GLY A 171 -5.41 -10.12 5.12
CA GLY A 171 -5.75 -9.46 6.39
C GLY A 171 -4.68 -9.79 7.43
N GLY A 172 -4.64 -11.05 7.86
CA GLY A 172 -3.58 -11.57 8.72
C GLY A 172 -4.10 -12.05 10.07
N LEU A 173 -3.78 -11.33 11.13
CA LEU A 173 -4.24 -11.62 12.49
C LEU A 173 -5.13 -10.50 13.01
N GLY A 174 -6.37 -10.79 13.35
CA GLY A 174 -7.34 -9.86 13.92
C GLY A 174 -8.58 -9.81 13.03
N ASP A 175 -9.59 -9.02 13.42
CA ASP A 175 -10.82 -8.94 12.65
C ASP A 175 -10.67 -7.87 11.56
N ASP A 176 -10.48 -8.31 10.30
CA ASP A 176 -10.08 -7.43 9.19
C ASP A 176 -11.23 -7.08 8.24
N TRP A 177 -11.11 -5.94 7.56
CA TRP A 177 -11.96 -5.56 6.41
C TRP A 177 -11.11 -5.48 5.15
N LEU A 178 -11.47 -6.24 4.11
CA LEU A 178 -10.77 -6.33 2.84
C LEU A 178 -11.72 -5.99 1.68
N GLY A 179 -11.34 -5.00 0.88
CA GLY A 179 -11.97 -4.58 -0.37
C GLY A 179 -10.97 -4.67 -1.53
N SER A 180 -11.35 -5.25 -2.68
CA SER A 180 -10.45 -5.35 -3.84
C SER A 180 -10.90 -4.65 -5.12
N GLY A 181 -12.10 -4.05 -5.12
CA GLY A 181 -12.56 -3.21 -6.20
C GLY A 181 -12.97 -3.97 -7.46
N SER A 182 -12.15 -3.98 -8.52
CA SER A 182 -12.52 -4.68 -9.76
C SER A 182 -11.31 -5.34 -10.40
N GLY A 183 -11.48 -6.54 -10.95
CA GLY A 183 -10.40 -7.35 -11.49
C GLY A 183 -10.57 -8.80 -11.05
N ASN A 184 -9.57 -9.66 -11.26
CA ASN A 184 -9.67 -11.07 -10.86
C ASN A 184 -8.83 -11.32 -9.61
N ASP A 185 -9.36 -10.98 -8.46
CA ASP A 185 -8.61 -10.76 -7.24
C ASP A 185 -8.46 -12.01 -6.38
N PHE A 186 -7.59 -11.90 -5.38
CA PHE A 186 -7.45 -12.87 -4.31
C PHE A 186 -7.43 -12.16 -2.96
N LEU A 187 -8.32 -12.57 -2.07
CA LEU A 187 -8.45 -12.07 -0.70
C LEU A 187 -8.38 -13.25 0.27
N ASP A 188 -7.59 -13.10 1.33
CA ASP A 188 -7.46 -14.07 2.44
C ASP A 188 -7.55 -13.30 3.77
N GLY A 189 -8.62 -13.51 4.53
CA GLY A 189 -8.85 -12.84 5.83
C GLY A 189 -7.83 -13.30 6.87
N GLY A 190 -7.62 -14.61 6.96
CA GLY A 190 -6.60 -15.20 7.82
C GLY A 190 -7.17 -15.68 9.14
N ARG A 191 -6.90 -14.97 10.23
CA ARG A 191 -7.45 -15.29 11.56
C ARG A 191 -8.21 -14.11 12.12
N GLY A 192 -9.46 -14.32 12.46
CA GLY A 192 -10.34 -13.29 12.96
C GLY A 192 -11.72 -13.50 12.39
N ASN A 193 -12.64 -12.60 12.69
CA ASN A 193 -13.94 -12.55 12.04
C ASN A 193 -13.84 -11.50 10.93
N ASP A 194 -13.52 -11.96 9.74
CA ASP A 194 -13.10 -11.08 8.66
C ASP A 194 -14.26 -10.72 7.73
N LYS A 195 -14.21 -9.53 7.12
CA LYS A 195 -15.12 -9.12 6.06
C LYS A 195 -14.38 -8.93 4.75
N LEU A 196 -14.68 -9.75 3.75
CA LEU A 196 -14.06 -9.72 2.41
C LEU A 196 -15.09 -9.33 1.35
N ILE A 197 -14.77 -8.33 0.53
CA ILE A 197 -15.62 -7.81 -0.56
C ILE A 197 -14.78 -7.61 -1.83
N SER A 198 -15.06 -8.33 -2.91
CA SER A 198 -14.30 -8.18 -4.17
C SER A 198 -15.01 -7.43 -5.29
N ASN A 199 -16.33 -7.26 -5.19
CA ASN A 199 -17.24 -6.63 -6.14
C ASN A 199 -17.27 -7.19 -7.57
N GLY A 200 -16.20 -7.14 -8.37
CA GLY A 200 -16.34 -7.45 -9.80
C GLY A 200 -15.13 -8.10 -10.45
N GLY A 201 -15.38 -9.23 -11.11
CA GLY A 201 -14.44 -10.07 -11.83
C GLY A 201 -14.48 -11.49 -11.30
N ASN A 202 -13.52 -12.35 -11.66
CA ASN A 202 -13.53 -13.75 -11.20
C ASN A 202 -12.53 -13.92 -10.06
N ASP A 203 -13.06 -13.92 -8.85
CA ASP A 203 -12.32 -13.69 -7.63
C ASP A 203 -12.14 -14.97 -6.81
N ARG A 204 -11.23 -14.89 -5.84
CA ARG A 204 -11.00 -15.94 -4.84
C ARG A 204 -11.00 -15.33 -3.46
N LEU A 205 -11.96 -15.74 -2.64
CA LEU A 205 -12.15 -15.21 -1.29
C LEU A 205 -12.02 -16.36 -0.29
N TRP A 206 -11.05 -16.27 0.61
CA TRP A 206 -10.82 -17.23 1.69
C TRP A 206 -10.99 -16.52 3.04
N GLY A 207 -11.97 -16.94 3.84
CA GLY A 207 -12.21 -16.36 5.17
C GLY A 207 -11.09 -16.73 6.13
N GLY A 208 -10.91 -18.03 6.36
CA GLY A 208 -9.80 -18.55 7.15
C GLY A 208 -10.27 -19.15 8.46
N ALA A 209 -10.03 -18.48 9.58
CA ALA A 209 -10.44 -18.97 10.89
C ALA A 209 -11.13 -17.89 11.72
N GLY A 210 -12.36 -18.17 12.12
CA GLY A 210 -13.29 -17.26 12.78
C GLY A 210 -14.57 -17.20 11.97
N ASN A 211 -15.51 -16.34 12.35
CA ASN A 211 -16.82 -16.26 11.69
C ASN A 211 -16.76 -15.18 10.62
N ASP A 212 -16.54 -15.59 9.38
CA ASP A 212 -16.20 -14.68 8.29
C ASP A 212 -17.42 -14.29 7.45
N THR A 213 -17.36 -13.14 6.78
CA THR A 213 -18.34 -12.70 5.78
C THR A 213 -17.65 -12.45 4.44
N LEU A 214 -18.02 -13.24 3.43
CA LEU A 214 -17.43 -13.18 2.08
C LEU A 214 -18.53 -12.76 1.10
N GLU A 215 -18.30 -11.65 0.39
CA GLU A 215 -19.19 -11.08 -0.63
C GLU A 215 -18.40 -10.93 -1.95
N ALA A 216 -18.63 -11.80 -2.95
CA ALA A 216 -17.80 -11.79 -4.16
C ALA A 216 -18.32 -10.81 -5.24
N GLY A 217 -19.60 -10.84 -5.57
CA GLY A 217 -20.23 -9.84 -6.44
C GLY A 217 -20.43 -10.34 -7.88
N ASP A 218 -19.99 -9.58 -8.87
CA ASP A 218 -20.15 -9.91 -10.29
C ASP A 218 -19.00 -10.80 -10.78
N GLY A 219 -19.29 -11.96 -11.37
CA GLY A 219 -18.32 -12.83 -12.03
C GLY A 219 -18.43 -14.29 -11.59
N ASN A 220 -17.50 -15.14 -12.03
CA ASN A 220 -17.51 -16.55 -11.65
C ASN A 220 -16.50 -16.79 -10.53
N ASP A 221 -16.99 -16.78 -9.29
CA ASP A 221 -16.16 -16.65 -8.11
C ASP A 221 -15.89 -17.96 -7.38
N ARG A 222 -14.88 -17.94 -6.51
CA ARG A 222 -14.54 -19.06 -5.64
C ARG A 222 -14.41 -18.63 -4.20
N LEU A 223 -15.41 -18.99 -3.40
CA LEU A 223 -15.46 -18.68 -1.99
C LEU A 223 -15.13 -19.93 -1.17
N ARG A 224 -14.28 -19.75 -0.16
CA ARG A 224 -13.99 -20.77 0.85
C ARG A 224 -14.12 -20.14 2.23
N ALA A 225 -15.06 -20.64 2.99
CA ALA A 225 -15.40 -20.20 4.33
C ALA A 225 -14.18 -20.31 5.26
N GLY A 226 -13.82 -21.54 5.63
CA GLY A 226 -12.73 -21.78 6.56
C GLY A 226 -13.22 -22.54 7.77
N ARG A 227 -12.89 -22.08 8.97
CA ARG A 227 -13.41 -22.60 10.23
C ARG A 227 -14.23 -21.52 10.91
N GLY A 228 -15.49 -21.77 11.18
CA GLY A 228 -16.34 -20.87 11.92
C GLY A 228 -17.74 -20.95 11.36
N ASP A 229 -18.66 -20.22 11.97
CA ASP A 229 -20.00 -20.06 11.42
C ASP A 229 -19.96 -18.90 10.42
N ASP A 230 -19.84 -19.22 9.13
CA ASP A 230 -19.47 -18.26 8.09
C ASP A 230 -20.68 -17.80 7.25
N GLN A 231 -20.54 -16.67 6.57
CA GLN A 231 -21.52 -16.16 5.59
C GLN A 231 -20.87 -15.99 4.22
N LEU A 232 -21.39 -16.68 3.21
CA LEU A 232 -20.86 -16.65 1.84
C LEU A 232 -21.96 -16.21 0.87
N PHE A 233 -21.67 -15.15 0.13
CA PHE A 233 -22.53 -14.59 -0.90
C PHE A 233 -21.79 -14.59 -2.24
N GLY A 234 -22.23 -15.43 -3.17
CA GLY A 234 -21.65 -15.57 -4.52
C GLY A 234 -21.90 -14.31 -5.34
N GLY A 235 -23.15 -14.11 -5.75
CA GLY A 235 -23.58 -12.87 -6.42
C GLY A 235 -24.09 -13.16 -7.82
N GLU A 236 -23.56 -12.48 -8.83
CA GLU A 236 -23.93 -12.69 -10.23
C GLU A 236 -22.89 -13.55 -10.95
N GLY A 237 -23.22 -14.78 -11.30
CA GLY A 237 -22.36 -15.61 -12.16
C GLY A 237 -22.36 -17.06 -11.73
N ASP A 238 -21.48 -17.87 -12.32
CA ASP A 238 -21.39 -19.29 -11.99
C ASP A 238 -20.34 -19.52 -10.90
N ASP A 239 -20.77 -19.52 -9.65
CA ASP A 239 -19.89 -19.51 -8.49
C ASP A 239 -19.59 -20.91 -7.93
N THR A 240 -18.45 -21.02 -7.23
CA THR A 240 -18.13 -22.18 -6.39
C THR A 240 -17.97 -21.76 -4.95
N LEU A 241 -18.89 -22.19 -4.09
CA LEU A 241 -18.91 -21.86 -2.67
C LEU A 241 -18.60 -23.12 -1.86
N THR A 242 -17.61 -23.05 -0.98
CA THR A 242 -17.22 -24.15 -0.09
C THR A 242 -17.31 -23.71 1.37
N GLY A 243 -18.29 -24.27 2.09
CA GLY A 243 -18.45 -24.14 3.53
C GLY A 243 -17.49 -25.04 4.31
N SER A 244 -17.85 -25.32 5.55
CA SER A 244 -17.10 -26.09 6.52
C SER A 244 -17.99 -27.13 7.20
N ALA A 245 -17.61 -27.60 8.39
CA ALA A 245 -18.45 -28.48 9.21
C ALA A 245 -19.22 -27.70 10.30
N ALA A 246 -18.96 -26.39 10.40
CA ALA A 246 -19.68 -25.46 11.26
C ALA A 246 -20.90 -24.89 10.50
N ALA A 247 -21.70 -24.07 11.18
CA ALA A 247 -23.02 -23.69 10.68
C ALA A 247 -22.93 -22.49 9.73
N ASP A 248 -22.91 -22.78 8.42
CA ASP A 248 -22.68 -21.74 7.40
C ASP A 248 -23.99 -21.22 6.78
N LEU A 249 -24.04 -19.92 6.50
CA LEU A 249 -25.04 -19.30 5.64
C LEU A 249 -24.44 -19.15 4.24
N ILE A 250 -24.96 -19.90 3.27
CA ILE A 250 -24.45 -19.88 1.89
C ILE A 250 -25.58 -19.46 0.95
N ASP A 251 -25.38 -18.36 0.25
CA ASP A 251 -26.21 -17.89 -0.85
C ASP A 251 -25.36 -17.81 -2.12
N GLY A 252 -25.67 -18.65 -3.11
CA GLY A 252 -24.97 -18.62 -4.38
C GLY A 252 -25.36 -17.41 -5.25
N GLY A 253 -26.49 -16.76 -4.99
CA GLY A 253 -27.00 -15.71 -5.87
C GLY A 253 -27.51 -16.24 -7.21
N ASN A 254 -27.39 -15.42 -8.25
CA ASN A 254 -27.79 -15.75 -9.62
C ASN A 254 -26.77 -16.70 -10.28
N GLY A 255 -27.13 -17.32 -11.40
CA GLY A 255 -26.25 -18.23 -12.16
C GLY A 255 -26.27 -19.70 -11.72
N ASP A 256 -25.45 -20.52 -12.37
CA ASP A 256 -25.35 -21.97 -12.17
C ASP A 256 -24.28 -22.32 -11.12
N ASN A 257 -24.69 -22.24 -9.85
CA ASN A 257 -23.77 -22.32 -8.70
C ASN A 257 -23.44 -23.75 -8.25
N THR A 258 -22.18 -23.95 -7.83
CA THR A 258 -21.71 -25.17 -7.18
C THR A 258 -21.45 -24.93 -5.69
N ILE A 259 -22.29 -25.50 -4.82
CA ILE A 259 -22.15 -25.40 -3.37
C ILE A 259 -21.65 -26.72 -2.79
N ARG A 260 -20.60 -26.66 -1.97
CA ARG A 260 -20.10 -27.79 -1.17
C ARG A 260 -20.08 -27.39 0.29
N ASP A 261 -20.93 -28.03 1.07
CA ASP A 261 -21.04 -27.79 2.51
C ASP A 261 -21.04 -29.14 3.22
N THR A 262 -20.39 -29.25 4.37
CA THR A 262 -20.27 -30.57 5.06
C THR A 262 -21.20 -30.71 6.26
N ASP A 263 -21.89 -29.64 6.65
CA ASP A 263 -22.90 -29.65 7.70
C ASP A 263 -24.35 -29.87 7.17
N ARG A 264 -24.53 -29.91 5.84
CA ARG A 264 -25.81 -30.06 5.10
C ARG A 264 -25.82 -31.22 4.12
#